data_AF-A0A966L977-F1
#
_entry.id   AF-A0A966L977-F1
#
_cell.length_a   1.000
_cell.length_b   1.000
_cell.length_c   1.000
_cell.angle_alpha   90.00
_cell.angle_beta   90.00
_cell.angle_gamma   90.00
#
_symmetry.space_group_name_H-M   'P 1'
#
loop_
_entity.id
_entity.type
_entity.pdbx_description
1 polymer ?
#
loop_
_entity_poly.entity_id
_entity_poly.type
_entity_poly.pdbx_seq_one_letter_code
_entity_poly.pdbx_strand_id
1 'polypeptide(L)'
;NFNKESKKFFRELNENNRFEIAYHGYNHGTPGRTSKDFVQEWKGFQSLEEACKQIEKGKEIFKDVFGRYPLGGKYGGWEHNEFADDSIDRSGFIWWCRDWMPRNIRDQISEAYYEPQFFGENFVVALPSTVHGFFWNKKQVDKLIAKRQIIAIEEHISPIRPDGQIQTPNIIDDIQELTGLFAYLRNKRVWYATASEVAEYFVARSRSLIFDIMERSFKVRYDGKISHPELTLDLDCSGICSDQAPYINMMLPDGRPIKPDQYWYDTNRFRHIVTVPLQNGEYQVKESQSAAV
;
A
#
# COMPACT_ATOMS: atom_id res chain seq x y z
N ASN A 1 8.46 15.10 -17.79
CA ASN A 1 7.75 16.10 -18.63
C ASN A 1 8.52 16.49 -19.91
N PHE A 2 9.38 15.60 -20.43
CA PHE A 2 10.35 15.92 -21.51
C PHE A 2 9.71 16.35 -22.84
N ASN A 3 8.68 15.64 -23.30
CA ASN A 3 7.91 15.98 -24.51
C ASN A 3 6.42 15.61 -24.35
N LYS A 4 5.61 15.96 -25.36
CA LYS A 4 4.15 15.76 -25.33
C LYS A 4 3.80 14.26 -25.29
N GLU A 5 4.55 13.44 -26.00
CA GLU A 5 4.37 11.99 -26.10
C GLU A 5 4.61 11.31 -24.75
N SER A 6 5.70 11.65 -24.07
CA SER A 6 6.01 11.15 -22.72
C SER A 6 4.96 11.59 -21.72
N LYS A 7 4.55 12.87 -21.75
CA LYS A 7 3.45 13.36 -20.88
C LYS A 7 2.14 12.63 -21.15
N LYS A 8 1.85 12.28 -22.40
CA LYS A 8 0.65 11.52 -22.77
C LYS A 8 0.72 10.09 -22.22
N PHE A 9 1.83 9.38 -22.44
CA PHE A 9 2.03 8.03 -21.93
C PHE A 9 1.83 7.92 -20.41
N PHE A 10 2.48 8.79 -19.63
CA PHE A 10 2.32 8.76 -18.18
C PHE A 10 0.90 9.13 -17.74
N ARG A 11 0.23 10.07 -18.41
CA ARG A 11 -1.17 10.40 -18.12
C ARG A 11 -2.09 9.21 -18.35
N GLU A 12 -1.92 8.50 -19.47
CA GLU A 12 -2.70 7.30 -19.78
C GLU A 12 -2.50 6.20 -18.72
N LEU A 13 -1.28 6.05 -18.19
CA LEU A 13 -1.04 5.13 -17.06
C LEU A 13 -1.77 5.58 -15.79
N ASN A 14 -1.69 6.86 -15.44
CA ASN A 14 -2.33 7.42 -14.24
C ASN A 14 -3.87 7.44 -14.32
N GLU A 15 -4.45 7.49 -15.52
CA GLU A 15 -5.90 7.42 -15.74
C GLU A 15 -6.44 5.97 -15.60
N ASN A 16 -5.57 4.97 -15.65
CA ASN A 16 -5.95 3.58 -15.43
C ASN A 16 -5.92 3.26 -13.92
N ASN A 17 -7.09 2.93 -13.36
CA ASN A 17 -7.25 2.64 -11.92
C ASN A 17 -6.43 1.45 -11.40
N ARG A 18 -5.84 0.63 -12.26
CA ARG A 18 -4.96 -0.48 -11.86
C ARG A 18 -3.54 -0.03 -11.54
N PHE A 19 -3.17 1.21 -11.86
CA PHE A 19 -1.84 1.73 -11.66
C PHE A 19 -1.85 2.99 -10.80
N GLU A 20 -0.82 3.11 -9.98
CA GLU A 20 -0.47 4.32 -9.27
C GLU A 20 0.88 4.82 -9.78
N ILE A 21 0.99 6.12 -10.07
CA ILE A 21 2.27 6.77 -10.28
C ILE A 21 2.66 7.46 -8.98
N ALA A 22 3.84 7.13 -8.46
CA ALA A 22 4.37 7.65 -7.21
C ALA A 22 5.66 8.46 -7.43
N TYR A 23 6.06 9.22 -6.42
CA TYR A 23 7.28 10.03 -6.45
C TYR A 23 8.53 9.16 -6.26
N HIS A 24 9.58 9.42 -7.03
CA HIS A 24 10.84 8.67 -6.95
C HIS A 24 12.06 9.59 -7.08
N GLY A 25 11.96 10.78 -6.50
CA GLY A 25 13.00 11.81 -6.59
C GLY A 25 12.82 12.74 -7.78
N TYR A 26 13.53 13.86 -7.73
CA TYR A 26 13.58 14.84 -8.80
C TYR A 26 14.56 14.41 -9.90
N ASN A 27 15.72 13.89 -9.51
CA ASN A 27 16.80 13.52 -10.43
C ASN A 27 17.47 12.19 -10.11
N HIS A 28 17.02 11.48 -9.07
CA HIS A 28 17.55 10.20 -8.62
C HIS A 28 19.00 10.27 -8.06
N GLY A 29 19.68 11.41 -8.21
CA GLY A 29 21.01 11.63 -7.67
C GLY A 29 21.90 12.49 -8.57
N THR A 30 23.17 12.55 -8.18
CA THR A 30 24.19 13.32 -8.88
C THR A 30 25.26 12.38 -9.44
N PRO A 31 25.55 12.42 -10.75
CA PRO A 31 26.63 11.62 -11.32
C PRO A 31 27.99 12.12 -10.82
N GLY A 32 28.90 11.18 -10.54
CA GLY A 32 30.31 11.47 -10.31
C GLY A 32 31.18 11.18 -11.54
N ARG A 33 32.50 11.02 -11.35
CA ARG A 33 33.44 10.75 -12.46
C ARG A 33 33.24 9.36 -13.06
N THR A 34 32.87 8.40 -12.23
CA THR A 34 32.55 7.02 -12.59
C THR A 34 31.18 6.64 -12.03
N SER A 35 30.60 5.52 -12.47
CA SER A 35 29.32 5.04 -11.91
C SER A 35 29.40 4.70 -10.42
N LYS A 36 30.60 4.43 -9.89
CA LYS A 36 30.84 4.21 -8.45
C LYS A 36 30.76 5.50 -7.62
N ASP A 37 30.89 6.65 -8.28
CA ASP A 37 30.85 7.96 -7.65
C ASP A 37 29.44 8.57 -7.69
N PHE A 38 28.44 7.82 -8.16
CA PHE A 38 27.05 8.26 -8.17
C PHE A 38 26.53 8.40 -6.74
N VAL A 39 26.01 9.57 -6.40
CA VAL A 39 25.40 9.84 -5.08
C VAL A 39 23.89 9.87 -5.24
N GLN A 40 23.18 8.96 -4.57
CA GLN A 40 21.72 8.94 -4.56
C GLN A 40 21.18 10.26 -4.00
N GLU A 41 20.05 10.71 -4.55
CA GLU A 41 19.46 12.02 -4.26
C GLU A 41 19.36 12.32 -2.76
N TRP A 42 18.73 11.44 -1.99
CA TRP A 42 18.53 11.63 -0.55
C TRP A 42 19.80 11.48 0.29
N LYS A 43 20.84 10.85 -0.24
CA LYS A 43 22.14 10.77 0.43
C LYS A 43 22.95 12.05 0.24
N GLY A 44 22.68 12.81 -0.83
CA GLY A 44 23.43 14.00 -1.21
C GLY A 44 23.02 15.28 -0.49
N PHE A 45 21.84 15.33 0.15
CA PHE A 45 21.33 16.56 0.78
C PHE A 45 22.22 17.02 1.94
N GLN A 46 22.53 18.31 1.97
CA GLN A 46 23.33 18.93 3.03
C GLN A 46 22.47 19.56 4.13
N SER A 47 21.16 19.66 3.90
CA SER A 47 20.21 20.14 4.90
C SER A 47 18.79 19.66 4.61
N LEU A 48 17.95 19.69 5.63
CA LEU A 48 16.51 19.44 5.51
C LEU A 48 15.82 20.45 4.57
N GLU A 49 16.21 21.73 4.61
CA GLU A 49 15.63 22.75 3.74
C GLU A 49 15.92 22.47 2.26
N GLU A 50 17.15 22.06 1.95
CA GLU A 50 17.54 21.65 0.60
C GLU A 50 16.73 20.45 0.12
N ALA A 51 16.59 19.42 0.98
CA ALA A 51 15.80 18.23 0.69
C ALA A 51 14.34 18.59 0.36
N CYS A 52 13.66 19.34 1.25
CA CYS A 52 12.29 19.79 1.03
C CYS A 52 12.16 20.62 -0.25
N LYS A 53 13.07 21.56 -0.50
CA LYS A 53 13.02 22.41 -1.70
C LYS A 53 13.15 21.59 -2.99
N GLN A 54 13.99 20.55 -2.99
CA GLN A 54 14.13 19.68 -4.16
C GLN A 54 12.91 18.77 -4.35
N ILE A 55 12.34 18.25 -3.27
CA ILE A 55 11.09 17.49 -3.31
C ILE A 55 9.95 18.32 -3.91
N GLU A 56 9.79 19.58 -3.47
CA GLU A 56 8.74 20.45 -4.02
C GLU A 56 8.92 20.71 -5.52
N LYS A 57 10.15 20.88 -6.01
CA LYS A 57 10.40 20.97 -7.47
C LYS A 57 9.94 19.70 -8.20
N GLY A 58 10.23 18.52 -7.65
CA GLY A 58 9.79 17.25 -8.20
C GLY A 58 8.27 17.11 -8.20
N LYS A 59 7.61 17.50 -7.10
CA LYS A 59 6.15 17.51 -6.95
C LYS A 59 5.47 18.45 -7.94
N GLU A 60 6.04 19.62 -8.22
CA GLU A 60 5.51 20.52 -9.26
C GLU A 60 5.59 19.92 -10.66
N ILE A 61 6.69 19.23 -10.99
CA ILE A 61 6.77 18.47 -12.26
C ILE A 61 5.71 17.38 -12.32
N PHE A 62 5.53 16.65 -11.23
CA PHE A 62 4.49 15.61 -11.13
C PHE A 62 3.11 16.24 -11.39
N LYS A 63 2.77 17.33 -10.70
CA LYS A 63 1.50 18.04 -10.87
C LYS A 63 1.29 18.60 -12.28
N ASP A 64 2.32 19.13 -12.93
CA ASP A 64 2.27 19.56 -14.34
C ASP A 64 1.88 18.42 -15.30
N VAL A 65 2.23 17.17 -14.98
CA VAL A 65 1.88 16.01 -15.79
C VAL A 65 0.51 15.44 -15.42
N PHE A 66 0.21 15.29 -14.13
CA PHE A 66 -0.94 14.51 -13.65
C PHE A 66 -2.10 15.35 -13.10
N GLY A 67 -1.94 16.67 -12.96
CA GLY A 67 -2.94 17.58 -12.41
C GLY A 67 -3.10 17.52 -10.88
N ARG A 68 -2.37 16.63 -10.20
CA ARG A 68 -2.39 16.42 -8.75
C ARG A 68 -0.98 16.17 -8.23
N TYR A 69 -0.76 16.33 -6.93
CA TYR A 69 0.50 15.93 -6.29
C TYR A 69 0.54 14.41 -6.05
N PRO A 70 1.74 13.81 -5.99
CA PRO A 70 1.90 12.40 -5.63
C PRO A 70 1.50 12.16 -4.17
N LEU A 71 0.89 11.00 -3.90
CA LEU A 71 0.48 10.60 -2.55
C LEU A 71 1.61 9.97 -1.74
N GLY A 72 2.56 9.32 -2.41
CA GLY A 72 3.73 8.73 -1.77
C GLY A 72 4.87 8.50 -2.74
N GLY A 73 5.81 7.66 -2.33
CA GLY A 73 7.03 7.43 -3.11
C GLY A 73 8.02 6.46 -2.48
N LYS A 74 9.24 6.44 -3.01
CA LYS A 74 10.35 5.63 -2.48
C LYS A 74 11.69 6.33 -2.66
N TYR A 75 12.65 6.04 -1.79
CA TYR A 75 14.01 6.55 -1.92
C TYR A 75 14.73 5.96 -3.15
N GLY A 76 15.41 6.81 -3.92
CA GLY A 76 16.31 6.41 -5.00
C GLY A 76 17.42 5.49 -4.49
N GLY A 77 17.53 4.29 -5.03
CA GLY A 77 18.56 3.32 -4.67
C GLY A 77 18.61 2.87 -3.21
N TRP A 78 17.57 3.18 -2.41
CA TRP A 78 17.51 2.86 -0.98
C TRP A 78 18.64 3.48 -0.13
N GLU A 79 19.31 4.52 -0.64
CA GLU A 79 20.32 5.26 0.11
C GLU A 79 19.82 6.66 0.46
N HIS A 80 19.94 7.00 1.74
CA HIS A 80 19.48 8.26 2.27
C HIS A 80 20.31 8.65 3.51
N ASN A 81 20.16 9.89 3.97
CA ASN A 81 20.83 10.41 5.16
C ASN A 81 19.82 10.85 6.24
N GLU A 82 20.30 11.55 7.28
CA GLU A 82 19.51 11.99 8.43
C GLU A 82 18.39 12.98 8.09
N PHE A 83 18.45 13.67 6.94
CA PHE A 83 17.42 14.63 6.52
C PHE A 83 16.25 13.98 5.79
N ALA A 84 16.37 12.70 5.43
CA ALA A 84 15.46 12.08 4.49
C ALA A 84 14.05 11.93 5.04
N ASP A 85 13.87 11.25 6.16
CA ASP A 85 12.54 11.00 6.72
C ASP A 85 11.82 12.31 7.09
N ASP A 86 12.54 13.26 7.69
CA ASP A 86 12.01 14.59 8.01
C ASP A 86 11.58 15.36 6.76
N SER A 87 12.31 15.20 5.65
CA SER A 87 11.94 15.83 4.37
C SER A 87 10.67 15.22 3.78
N ILE A 88 10.47 13.91 3.92
CA ILE A 88 9.25 13.23 3.48
C ILE A 88 8.06 13.66 4.35
N ASP A 89 8.23 13.66 5.66
CA ASP A 89 7.20 14.05 6.63
C ASP A 89 6.68 15.47 6.40
N ARG A 90 7.58 16.41 6.08
CA ARG A 90 7.23 17.82 5.84
C ARG A 90 6.69 18.11 4.43
N SER A 91 6.80 17.16 3.50
CA SER A 91 6.39 17.35 2.10
C SER A 91 4.97 16.86 1.79
N GLY A 92 4.18 16.46 2.79
CA GLY A 92 2.75 16.17 2.63
C GLY A 92 2.46 14.85 1.92
N PHE A 93 3.40 13.91 1.91
CA PHE A 93 3.14 12.53 1.51
C PHE A 93 2.31 11.81 2.57
N ILE A 94 1.51 10.84 2.15
CA ILE A 94 0.73 9.96 3.05
C ILE A 94 1.41 8.61 3.27
N TRP A 95 2.26 8.17 2.35
CA TRP A 95 3.02 6.94 2.47
C TRP A 95 4.41 7.04 1.83
N TRP A 96 5.31 6.17 2.28
CA TRP A 96 6.66 6.07 1.74
C TRP A 96 7.18 4.64 1.83
N CYS A 97 7.67 4.10 0.71
CA CYS A 97 8.47 2.88 0.73
C CYS A 97 9.86 3.23 1.26
N ARG A 98 10.03 3.05 2.57
CA ARG A 98 11.19 3.55 3.33
C ARG A 98 12.41 2.67 3.19
N ASP A 99 12.20 1.35 3.18
CA ASP A 99 13.30 0.39 3.28
C ASP A 99 13.16 -0.74 2.26
N TRP A 100 14.32 -1.20 1.76
CA TRP A 100 14.45 -2.45 1.04
C TRP A 100 14.83 -3.56 1.99
N MET A 101 14.15 -4.70 1.88
CA MET A 101 14.50 -5.88 2.67
C MET A 101 15.95 -6.30 2.37
N PRO A 102 16.80 -6.53 3.40
CA PRO A 102 18.16 -7.00 3.16
C PRO A 102 18.13 -8.35 2.45
N ARG A 103 18.92 -8.49 1.37
CA ARG A 103 18.96 -9.67 0.46
C ARG A 103 19.27 -11.00 1.18
N ASN A 104 19.72 -10.97 2.43
CA ASN A 104 19.94 -12.14 3.28
C ASN A 104 18.79 -12.32 4.28
N ILE A 105 17.78 -13.10 3.89
CA ILE A 105 16.63 -13.52 4.73
C ILE A 105 17.03 -14.61 5.74
N ARG A 106 18.31 -14.67 6.15
CA ARG A 106 18.79 -15.64 7.15
C ARG A 106 18.43 -15.11 8.54
N ASP A 107 17.15 -15.20 8.85
CA ASP A 107 16.60 -15.29 10.21
C ASP A 107 16.68 -14.07 11.16
N GLN A 108 16.99 -12.85 10.67
CA GLN A 108 17.11 -11.68 11.56
C GLN A 108 16.20 -10.49 11.26
N ILE A 109 15.24 -10.61 10.34
CA ILE A 109 14.27 -9.54 10.11
C ILE A 109 13.15 -9.66 11.14
N SER A 110 13.05 -8.66 12.02
CA SER A 110 11.93 -8.54 12.97
C SER A 110 10.60 -8.67 12.23
N GLU A 111 9.64 -9.40 12.80
CA GLU A 111 8.32 -9.55 12.18
C GLU A 111 7.63 -8.21 11.94
N ALA A 112 7.91 -7.22 12.78
CA ALA A 112 7.39 -5.86 12.69
C ALA A 112 7.88 -5.08 11.45
N TYR A 113 8.98 -5.50 10.80
CA TYR A 113 9.48 -4.86 9.57
C TYR A 113 8.48 -4.95 8.42
N TYR A 114 7.74 -6.06 8.34
CA TYR A 114 6.81 -6.34 7.26
C TYR A 114 5.42 -5.73 7.47
N GLU A 115 5.21 -5.09 8.62
CA GLU A 115 4.00 -4.37 8.96
C GLU A 115 4.18 -2.89 8.59
N PRO A 116 3.15 -2.23 8.03
CA PRO A 116 3.15 -0.79 7.92
C PRO A 116 3.32 -0.12 9.27
N GLN A 117 4.02 1.01 9.29
CA GLN A 117 4.25 1.79 10.51
C GLN A 117 4.07 3.27 10.22
N PHE A 118 3.69 4.05 11.23
CA PHE A 118 3.76 5.50 11.13
C PHE A 118 5.17 5.99 11.46
N PHE A 119 5.62 7.03 10.76
CA PHE A 119 6.80 7.80 11.13
C PHE A 119 6.56 9.31 10.94
N GLY A 120 7.47 10.10 11.50
CA GLY A 120 7.40 11.55 11.49
C GLY A 120 6.24 12.12 12.31
N GLU A 121 6.14 13.45 12.36
CA GLU A 121 5.10 14.15 13.14
C GLU A 121 3.75 14.15 12.40
N ASN A 122 3.78 13.99 11.08
CA ASN A 122 2.59 13.98 10.23
C ASN A 122 2.02 12.57 9.99
N PHE A 123 2.61 11.55 10.62
CA PHE A 123 2.19 10.15 10.55
C PHE A 123 2.17 9.60 9.12
N VAL A 124 3.27 9.75 8.39
CA VAL A 124 3.46 9.12 7.09
C VAL A 124 3.52 7.61 7.28
N VAL A 125 2.85 6.85 6.40
CA VAL A 125 2.86 5.38 6.44
C VAL A 125 4.12 4.84 5.76
N ALA A 126 5.05 4.27 6.53
CA ALA A 126 6.14 3.47 6.01
C ALA A 126 5.61 2.14 5.50
N LEU A 127 5.85 1.86 4.21
CA LEU A 127 5.55 0.58 3.57
C LEU A 127 6.86 -0.19 3.31
N PRO A 128 6.89 -1.51 3.52
CA PRO A 128 8.06 -2.31 3.24
C PRO A 128 8.14 -2.71 1.77
N SER A 129 9.35 -2.86 1.24
CA SER A 129 9.59 -3.58 -0.01
C SER A 129 10.13 -4.98 0.28
N THR A 130 9.43 -6.03 -0.16
CA THR A 130 9.59 -7.37 0.44
C THR A 130 10.02 -8.46 -0.53
N VAL A 131 9.72 -8.35 -1.81
CA VAL A 131 9.98 -9.40 -2.80
C VAL A 131 10.73 -8.83 -4.00
N HIS A 132 11.83 -9.48 -4.36
CA HIS A 132 12.55 -9.22 -5.60
C HIS A 132 11.86 -9.97 -6.75
N GLY A 133 11.52 -9.31 -7.85
CA GLY A 133 10.72 -9.95 -8.89
C GLY A 133 11.43 -11.08 -9.65
N PHE A 134 12.75 -10.99 -9.89
CA PHE A 134 13.53 -12.15 -10.38
C PHE A 134 13.78 -13.25 -9.32
N PHE A 135 14.38 -12.92 -8.18
CA PHE A 135 14.86 -13.90 -7.18
C PHE A 135 13.80 -14.26 -6.12
N TRP A 136 12.52 -14.22 -6.47
CA TRP A 136 11.46 -14.50 -5.50
C TRP A 136 11.54 -15.95 -5.01
N ASN A 137 11.18 -16.17 -3.74
CA ASN A 137 11.20 -17.49 -3.12
C ASN A 137 9.81 -17.84 -2.60
N LYS A 138 9.26 -18.97 -3.07
CA LYS A 138 7.97 -19.51 -2.61
C LYS A 138 7.86 -19.59 -1.08
N LYS A 139 8.90 -20.02 -0.37
CA LYS A 139 8.88 -20.10 1.11
C LYS A 139 8.72 -18.73 1.76
N GLN A 140 9.34 -17.70 1.19
CA GLN A 140 9.20 -16.33 1.67
C GLN A 140 7.77 -15.83 1.45
N VAL A 141 7.24 -16.01 0.24
CA VAL A 141 5.86 -15.64 -0.11
C VAL A 141 4.85 -16.36 0.79
N ASP A 142 5.03 -17.66 1.03
CA ASP A 142 4.16 -18.44 1.93
C ASP A 142 4.21 -17.91 3.37
N LYS A 143 5.39 -17.50 3.85
CA LYS A 143 5.54 -16.89 5.19
C LYS A 143 4.80 -15.56 5.28
N LEU A 144 4.92 -14.70 4.27
CA LEU A 144 4.19 -13.42 4.21
C LEU A 144 2.67 -13.66 4.18
N ILE A 145 2.18 -14.59 3.37
CA ILE A 145 0.75 -14.97 3.32
C ILE A 145 0.27 -15.50 4.67
N ALA A 146 1.00 -16.44 5.27
CA ALA A 146 0.62 -17.05 6.55
C ALA A 146 0.51 -16.00 7.68
N LYS A 147 1.36 -14.97 7.62
CA LYS A 147 1.36 -13.85 8.57
C LYS A 147 0.46 -12.68 8.17
N ARG A 148 -0.19 -12.74 7.00
CA ARG A 148 -1.04 -11.66 6.44
C ARG A 148 -0.26 -10.35 6.21
N GLN A 149 0.98 -10.47 5.76
CA GLN A 149 1.92 -9.36 5.56
C GLN A 149 1.99 -8.90 4.10
N ILE A 150 2.55 -7.70 3.89
CA ILE A 150 2.67 -7.08 2.57
C ILE A 150 3.65 -7.86 1.67
N ILE A 151 3.19 -8.13 0.45
CA ILE A 151 4.00 -8.67 -0.65
C ILE A 151 4.21 -7.52 -1.65
N ALA A 152 5.29 -6.77 -1.48
CA ALA A 152 5.67 -5.68 -2.36
C ALA A 152 6.76 -6.18 -3.32
N ILE A 153 6.44 -6.28 -4.60
CA ILE A 153 7.33 -6.78 -5.65
C ILE A 153 8.02 -5.60 -6.32
N GLU A 154 9.34 -5.54 -6.25
CA GLU A 154 10.13 -4.50 -6.92
C GLU A 154 10.61 -4.96 -8.31
N GLU A 155 10.46 -4.07 -9.28
CA GLU A 155 10.83 -4.25 -10.68
C GLU A 155 11.25 -2.92 -11.33
N HIS A 156 12.05 -2.99 -12.39
CA HIS A 156 12.36 -1.83 -13.23
C HIS A 156 11.82 -2.01 -14.64
N ILE A 157 11.27 -0.93 -15.20
CA ILE A 157 10.83 -0.91 -16.60
C ILE A 157 12.01 -0.88 -17.59
N SER A 158 13.14 -0.26 -17.18
CA SER A 158 14.36 -0.20 -17.99
C SER A 158 15.29 -1.35 -17.62
N PRO A 159 15.68 -2.22 -18.58
CA PRO A 159 16.66 -3.29 -18.33
C PRO A 159 18.10 -2.76 -18.26
N ILE A 160 18.35 -1.53 -18.70
CA ILE A 160 19.69 -0.95 -18.83
C ILE A 160 19.78 0.33 -18.00
N ARG A 161 20.82 0.43 -17.19
CA ARG A 161 21.17 1.63 -16.43
C ARG A 161 21.90 2.65 -17.31
N PRO A 162 22.00 3.92 -16.89
CA PRO A 162 22.76 4.94 -17.62
C PRO A 162 24.24 4.59 -17.87
N ASP A 163 24.83 3.69 -17.07
CA ASP A 163 26.21 3.22 -17.24
C ASP A 163 26.34 2.02 -18.21
N GLY A 164 25.26 1.64 -18.89
CA GLY A 164 25.23 0.55 -19.87
C GLY A 164 25.18 -0.85 -19.26
N GLN A 165 25.19 -0.97 -17.93
CA GLN A 165 25.02 -2.26 -17.26
C GLN A 165 23.55 -2.65 -17.14
N ILE A 166 23.30 -3.96 -16.99
CA ILE A 166 21.96 -4.48 -16.74
C ILE A 166 21.45 -3.99 -15.38
N GLN A 167 20.21 -3.54 -15.36
CA GLN A 167 19.46 -3.20 -14.15
C GLN A 167 18.67 -4.43 -13.74
N THR A 168 18.91 -4.93 -12.53
CA THR A 168 18.17 -6.06 -11.95
C THR A 168 17.55 -5.61 -10.63
N PRO A 169 16.27 -5.93 -10.36
CA PRO A 169 15.31 -6.62 -11.23
C PRO A 169 14.86 -5.76 -12.43
N ASN A 170 14.41 -6.37 -13.53
CA ASN A 170 13.73 -5.68 -14.62
C ASN A 170 12.67 -6.53 -15.33
N ILE A 171 11.60 -5.88 -15.80
CA ILE A 171 10.43 -6.56 -16.37
C ILE A 171 10.69 -7.33 -17.67
N ILE A 172 11.80 -7.04 -18.37
CA ILE A 172 12.10 -7.67 -19.66
C ILE A 172 12.73 -9.04 -19.42
N ASP A 173 13.77 -9.08 -18.59
CA ASP A 173 14.46 -10.32 -18.24
C ASP A 173 13.61 -11.18 -17.27
N ASP A 174 12.85 -10.54 -16.38
CA ASP A 174 12.18 -11.20 -15.27
C ASP A 174 10.75 -11.68 -15.62
N ILE A 175 10.28 -11.48 -16.86
CA ILE A 175 8.87 -11.71 -17.24
C ILE A 175 8.38 -13.15 -16.97
N GLN A 176 9.25 -14.15 -17.15
CA GLN A 176 8.92 -15.55 -16.89
C GLN A 176 8.75 -15.81 -15.39
N GLU A 177 9.64 -15.26 -14.57
CA GLU A 177 9.58 -15.37 -13.11
C GLU A 177 8.37 -14.63 -12.54
N LEU A 178 8.10 -13.42 -13.03
CA LEU A 178 6.89 -12.66 -12.68
C LEU A 178 5.63 -13.44 -13.05
N THR A 179 5.56 -14.05 -14.24
CA THR A 179 4.42 -14.89 -14.64
C THR A 179 4.24 -16.06 -13.68
N GLY A 180 5.33 -16.72 -13.27
CA GLY A 180 5.32 -17.79 -12.27
C GLY A 180 4.81 -17.33 -10.90
N LEU A 181 5.30 -16.19 -10.41
CA LEU A 181 4.89 -15.58 -9.14
C LEU A 181 3.40 -15.22 -9.14
N PHE A 182 2.91 -14.52 -10.16
CA PHE A 182 1.49 -14.15 -10.25
C PHE A 182 0.57 -15.36 -10.47
N ALA A 183 1.02 -16.39 -11.21
CA ALA A 183 0.30 -17.65 -11.29
C ALA A 183 0.21 -18.35 -9.91
N TYR A 184 1.28 -18.28 -9.12
CA TYR A 184 1.30 -18.81 -7.77
C TYR A 184 0.34 -18.07 -6.82
N LEU A 185 0.30 -16.73 -6.90
CA LEU A 185 -0.55 -15.88 -6.07
C LEU A 185 -2.04 -15.96 -6.46
N ARG A 186 -2.39 -16.31 -7.70
CA ARG A 186 -3.77 -16.35 -8.21
C ARG A 186 -4.75 -17.14 -7.34
N ASN A 187 -4.30 -18.25 -6.77
CA ASN A 187 -5.15 -19.14 -5.95
C ASN A 187 -4.99 -18.89 -4.45
N LYS A 188 -4.39 -17.76 -4.07
CA LYS A 188 -4.19 -17.36 -2.67
C LYS A 188 -5.17 -16.27 -2.30
N ARG A 189 -5.48 -16.18 -1.02
CA ARG A 189 -6.31 -15.10 -0.47
C ARG A 189 -5.44 -13.84 -0.28
N VAL A 190 -5.16 -13.17 -1.39
CA VAL A 190 -4.37 -11.92 -1.44
C VAL A 190 -5.19 -10.80 -2.07
N TRP A 191 -4.98 -9.57 -1.59
CA TRP A 191 -5.56 -8.37 -2.15
C TRP A 191 -4.49 -7.67 -3.01
N TYR A 192 -4.79 -7.48 -4.30
CA TYR A 192 -3.96 -6.66 -5.18
C TYR A 192 -4.38 -5.20 -5.03
N ALA A 193 -3.44 -4.37 -4.60
CA ALA A 193 -3.68 -2.98 -4.25
C ALA A 193 -2.47 -2.12 -4.63
N THR A 194 -2.73 -0.86 -4.91
CA THR A 194 -1.75 0.21 -4.97
C THR A 194 -1.19 0.53 -3.59
N ALA A 195 -0.06 1.23 -3.52
CA ALA A 195 0.54 1.60 -2.24
C ALA A 195 -0.34 2.61 -1.49
N SER A 196 -1.01 3.52 -2.21
CA SER A 196 -2.01 4.40 -1.61
C SER A 196 -3.17 3.63 -0.98
N GLU A 197 -3.77 2.66 -1.66
CA GLU A 197 -4.88 1.86 -1.08
C GLU A 197 -4.44 1.11 0.19
N VAL A 198 -3.23 0.55 0.20
CA VAL A 198 -2.67 -0.12 1.39
C VAL A 198 -2.47 0.88 2.53
N ALA A 199 -1.92 2.06 2.25
CA ALA A 199 -1.68 3.09 3.24
C ALA A 199 -2.99 3.67 3.80
N GLU A 200 -3.96 3.95 2.95
CA GLU A 200 -5.29 4.43 3.35
C GLU A 200 -6.01 3.41 4.23
N TYR A 201 -5.98 2.13 3.86
CA TYR A 201 -6.52 1.04 4.67
C TYR A 201 -5.80 0.94 6.02
N PHE A 202 -4.47 1.06 6.04
CA PHE A 202 -3.70 1.03 7.28
C PHE A 202 -4.05 2.21 8.20
N VAL A 203 -4.21 3.41 7.65
CA VAL A 203 -4.68 4.58 8.41
C VAL A 203 -6.08 4.34 8.95
N ALA A 204 -7.01 3.89 8.11
CA ALA A 204 -8.38 3.55 8.49
C ALA A 204 -8.39 2.58 9.68
N ARG A 205 -7.70 1.44 9.55
CA ARG A 205 -7.59 0.43 10.60
C ARG A 205 -6.95 0.96 11.88
N SER A 206 -5.87 1.73 11.77
CA SER A 206 -5.08 2.15 12.95
C SER A 206 -5.68 3.35 13.68
N ARG A 207 -6.56 4.10 13.01
CA ARG A 207 -7.26 5.29 13.53
C ARG A 207 -8.74 5.03 13.79
N SER A 208 -9.13 3.76 13.88
CA SER A 208 -10.47 3.33 14.25
C SER A 208 -10.49 2.64 15.60
N LEU A 209 -11.50 2.98 16.40
CA LEU A 209 -11.85 2.29 17.63
C LEU A 209 -13.23 1.66 17.47
N ILE A 210 -13.31 0.35 17.68
CA ILE A 210 -14.57 -0.38 17.83
C ILE A 210 -14.87 -0.52 19.32
N PHE A 211 -16.05 -0.12 19.76
CA PHE A 211 -16.45 -0.10 21.16
C PHE A 211 -17.97 -0.36 21.31
N ASP A 212 -18.45 -0.47 22.55
CA ASP A 212 -19.85 -0.80 22.88
C ASP A 212 -20.36 -2.02 22.08
N ILE A 213 -19.58 -3.11 22.06
CA ILE A 213 -19.92 -4.32 21.31
C ILE A 213 -21.05 -5.05 22.04
N MET A 214 -22.20 -5.13 21.39
CA MET A 214 -23.40 -5.86 21.81
C MET A 214 -23.66 -7.03 20.86
N GLU A 215 -24.63 -7.88 21.18
CA GLU A 215 -24.97 -9.04 20.37
C GLU A 215 -25.34 -8.69 18.91
N ARG A 216 -26.00 -7.55 18.68
CA ARG A 216 -26.52 -7.14 17.36
C ARG A 216 -26.06 -5.75 16.92
N SER A 217 -25.13 -5.15 17.63
CA SER A 217 -24.59 -3.84 17.26
C SER A 217 -23.22 -3.59 17.86
N PHE A 218 -22.52 -2.62 17.29
CA PHE A 218 -21.29 -2.07 17.83
C PHE A 218 -21.15 -0.64 17.37
N LYS A 219 -20.30 0.15 18.04
CA LYS A 219 -19.99 1.51 17.62
C LYS A 219 -18.58 1.61 17.07
N VAL A 220 -18.42 2.50 16.10
CA VAL A 220 -17.11 2.86 15.56
C VAL A 220 -16.86 4.35 15.76
N ARG A 221 -15.63 4.68 16.14
CA ARG A 221 -15.08 6.03 16.09
C ARG A 221 -13.82 6.01 15.23
N TYR A 222 -13.78 6.86 14.21
CA TYR A 222 -12.65 7.11 13.34
C TYR A 222 -12.13 8.53 13.55
N ASP A 223 -10.82 8.66 13.80
CA ASP A 223 -10.13 9.95 14.00
C ASP A 223 -9.01 10.20 12.97
N GLY A 224 -8.98 9.42 11.89
CA GLY A 224 -8.02 9.60 10.81
C GLY A 224 -8.44 10.64 9.77
N LYS A 225 -7.57 10.85 8.76
CA LYS A 225 -7.70 11.91 7.75
C LYS A 225 -8.11 11.40 6.36
N ILE A 226 -8.39 10.11 6.19
CA ILE A 226 -8.79 9.55 4.89
C ILE A 226 -10.21 10.01 4.58
N SER A 227 -10.45 10.40 3.33
CA SER A 227 -11.73 10.97 2.89
C SER A 227 -12.86 9.94 2.79
N HIS A 228 -12.55 8.75 2.30
CA HIS A 228 -13.48 7.64 2.13
C HIS A 228 -12.92 6.36 2.77
N PRO A 229 -12.73 6.36 4.10
CA PRO A 229 -12.08 5.26 4.80
C PRO A 229 -12.97 4.00 4.76
N GLU A 230 -12.34 2.85 4.52
CA GLU A 230 -13.00 1.54 4.60
C GLU A 230 -12.30 0.65 5.63
N LEU A 231 -13.06 -0.25 6.24
CA LEU A 231 -12.54 -1.23 7.20
C LEU A 231 -13.14 -2.60 6.93
N THR A 232 -12.31 -3.63 6.95
CA THR A 232 -12.77 -5.02 6.88
C THR A 232 -12.93 -5.60 8.28
N LEU A 233 -14.11 -6.14 8.57
CA LEU A 233 -14.47 -6.74 9.85
C LEU A 233 -14.60 -8.26 9.70
N ASP A 234 -14.08 -9.02 10.65
CA ASP A 234 -14.33 -10.46 10.83
C ASP A 234 -15.34 -10.61 11.97
N LEU A 235 -16.60 -10.86 11.61
CA LEU A 235 -17.72 -10.94 12.53
C LEU A 235 -18.00 -12.40 12.87
N ASP A 236 -18.03 -12.69 14.18
CA ASP A 236 -18.61 -13.93 14.71
C ASP A 236 -20.11 -13.72 14.93
N CYS A 237 -20.93 -14.38 14.12
CA CYS A 237 -22.38 -14.25 14.16
C CYS A 237 -23.05 -15.50 14.73
N SER A 238 -22.34 -16.36 15.46
CA SER A 238 -22.92 -17.58 16.02
C SER A 238 -24.06 -17.35 17.02
N GLY A 239 -24.15 -16.16 17.62
CA GLY A 239 -25.27 -15.76 18.48
C GLY A 239 -26.46 -15.17 17.72
N ILE A 240 -26.28 -14.82 16.44
CA ILE A 240 -27.31 -14.15 15.61
C ILE A 240 -27.86 -15.12 14.57
N CYS A 241 -27.01 -15.93 13.95
CA CYS A 241 -27.35 -16.80 12.84
C CYS A 241 -27.78 -18.19 13.29
N SER A 242 -28.50 -18.87 12.40
CA SER A 242 -28.92 -20.27 12.54
C SER A 242 -28.86 -20.97 11.18
N ASP A 243 -29.05 -22.29 11.13
CA ASP A 243 -29.11 -23.03 9.86
C ASP A 243 -30.24 -22.53 8.94
N GLN A 244 -31.32 -21.99 9.51
CA GLN A 244 -32.44 -21.43 8.77
C GLN A 244 -32.21 -19.96 8.34
N ALA A 245 -31.29 -19.25 9.00
CA ALA A 245 -30.90 -17.88 8.70
C ALA A 245 -29.38 -17.70 8.85
N PRO A 246 -28.58 -18.27 7.93
CA PRO A 246 -27.12 -18.33 8.09
C PRO A 246 -26.40 -17.06 7.65
N TYR A 247 -27.15 -16.04 7.18
CA TYR A 247 -26.60 -14.79 6.66
C TYR A 247 -26.89 -13.61 7.60
N ILE A 248 -26.19 -12.50 7.39
CA ILE A 248 -26.49 -11.22 8.03
C ILE A 248 -26.73 -10.11 7.01
N ASN A 249 -27.49 -9.10 7.44
CA ASN A 249 -27.54 -7.77 6.84
C ASN A 249 -27.01 -6.75 7.86
N MET A 250 -25.92 -6.08 7.49
CA MET A 250 -25.33 -5.01 8.27
C MET A 250 -25.86 -3.65 7.80
N MET A 251 -26.25 -2.82 8.77
CA MET A 251 -26.71 -1.46 8.57
C MET A 251 -25.64 -0.48 9.04
N LEU A 252 -25.37 0.52 8.20
CA LEU A 252 -24.53 1.67 8.51
C LEU A 252 -25.19 2.59 9.55
N PRO A 253 -24.41 3.45 10.24
CA PRO A 253 -24.96 4.47 11.14
C PRO A 253 -25.99 5.41 10.49
N ASP A 254 -25.86 5.66 9.19
CA ASP A 254 -26.83 6.45 8.42
C ASP A 254 -28.11 5.67 8.01
N GLY A 255 -28.23 4.40 8.42
CA GLY A 255 -29.38 3.54 8.14
C GLY A 255 -29.37 2.87 6.77
N ARG A 256 -28.33 3.06 5.94
CA ARG A 256 -28.19 2.33 4.67
C ARG A 256 -27.65 0.92 4.89
N PRO A 257 -28.09 -0.09 4.12
CA PRO A 257 -27.50 -1.42 4.16
C PRO A 257 -26.13 -1.43 3.45
N ILE A 258 -25.24 -2.33 3.89
CA ILE A 258 -24.00 -2.66 3.16
C ILE A 258 -24.35 -3.41 1.87
N LYS A 259 -23.57 -3.17 0.81
CA LYS A 259 -23.81 -3.80 -0.48
C LYS A 259 -23.45 -5.29 -0.46
N PRO A 260 -24.14 -6.14 -1.24
CA PRO A 260 -23.90 -7.58 -1.32
C PRO A 260 -22.46 -8.00 -1.64
N ASP A 261 -21.82 -7.30 -2.57
CA ASP A 261 -20.47 -7.57 -3.06
C ASP A 261 -19.37 -7.31 -2.01
N GLN A 262 -19.74 -6.72 -0.87
CA GLN A 262 -18.83 -6.44 0.24
C GLN A 262 -18.77 -7.56 1.28
N TYR A 263 -19.57 -8.62 1.13
CA TYR A 263 -19.61 -9.74 2.05
C TYR A 263 -18.86 -10.98 1.53
N TRP A 264 -18.26 -11.69 2.47
CA TRP A 264 -17.85 -13.08 2.33
C TRP A 264 -18.41 -13.89 3.51
N TYR A 265 -18.85 -15.11 3.23
CA TYR A 265 -19.62 -15.93 4.15
C TYR A 265 -18.93 -17.28 4.41
N ASP A 266 -18.77 -17.66 5.68
CA ASP A 266 -18.56 -19.04 6.13
C ASP A 266 -19.77 -19.47 6.95
N THR A 267 -20.81 -19.94 6.25
CA THR A 267 -22.09 -20.31 6.85
C THR A 267 -21.98 -21.51 7.79
N ASN A 268 -20.98 -22.38 7.61
CA ASN A 268 -20.76 -23.51 8.52
C ASN A 268 -20.24 -23.08 9.89
N ARG A 269 -19.64 -21.88 9.98
CA ARG A 269 -19.09 -21.31 11.21
C ARG A 269 -19.79 -20.02 11.64
N PHE A 270 -20.87 -19.65 10.94
CA PHE A 270 -21.55 -18.36 11.07
C PHE A 270 -20.59 -17.16 11.12
N ARG A 271 -19.50 -17.22 10.34
CA ARG A 271 -18.53 -16.14 10.24
C ARG A 271 -18.74 -15.33 8.98
N HIS A 272 -18.67 -14.02 9.14
CA HIS A 272 -18.92 -13.07 8.08
C HIS A 272 -17.74 -12.10 7.99
N ILE A 273 -17.19 -11.96 6.79
CA ILE A 273 -16.16 -10.96 6.52
C ILE A 273 -16.79 -9.88 5.68
N VAL A 274 -16.83 -8.66 6.20
CA VAL A 274 -17.52 -7.54 5.58
C VAL A 274 -16.62 -6.33 5.50
N THR A 275 -16.53 -5.71 4.32
CA THR A 275 -15.83 -4.43 4.15
C THR A 275 -16.85 -3.30 4.19
N VAL A 276 -16.64 -2.33 5.08
CA VAL A 276 -17.62 -1.28 5.35
C VAL A 276 -16.99 0.10 5.22
N PRO A 277 -17.72 1.09 4.66
CA PRO A 277 -17.32 2.48 4.81
C PRO A 277 -17.37 2.85 6.28
N LEU A 278 -16.31 3.49 6.75
CA LEU A 278 -16.17 3.93 8.13
C LEU A 278 -16.98 5.21 8.35
N GLN A 279 -17.91 5.12 9.29
CA GLN A 279 -18.78 6.19 9.75
C GLN A 279 -18.78 6.18 11.28
N ASN A 280 -18.72 7.36 11.88
CA ASN A 280 -18.85 7.47 13.33
C ASN A 280 -20.29 7.16 13.74
N GLY A 281 -20.47 6.21 14.65
CA GLY A 281 -21.79 5.85 15.17
C GLY A 281 -21.99 4.35 15.32
N GLU A 282 -23.25 3.96 15.46
CA GLU A 282 -23.65 2.57 15.69
C GLU A 282 -23.92 1.85 14.37
N TYR A 283 -23.31 0.69 14.22
CA TYR A 283 -23.60 -0.27 13.18
C TYR A 283 -24.49 -1.37 13.75
N GLN A 284 -25.46 -1.83 12.97
CA GLN A 284 -26.39 -2.89 13.38
C GLN A 284 -26.22 -4.12 12.51
N VAL A 285 -26.37 -5.30 13.12
CA VAL A 285 -26.31 -6.60 12.46
C VAL A 285 -27.65 -7.30 12.64
N LYS A 286 -28.25 -7.72 11.53
CA LYS A 286 -29.55 -8.41 11.51
C LYS A 286 -29.38 -9.77 10.85
N GLU A 287 -30.04 -10.80 11.37
CA GLU A 287 -30.09 -12.10 10.70
C GLU A 287 -30.83 -12.01 9.35
N SER A 288 -30.48 -12.89 8.41
CA SER A 288 -31.08 -12.95 7.10
C SER A 288 -31.17 -14.40 6.61
N GLN A 289 -32.28 -14.73 5.96
CA GLN A 289 -32.50 -16.04 5.32
C GLN A 289 -31.79 -16.15 3.98
N SER A 290 -31.50 -15.01 3.33
CA SER A 290 -30.76 -14.96 2.08
C SER A 290 -29.47 -14.15 2.25
N ALA A 291 -28.48 -14.44 1.40
CA ALA A 291 -27.36 -13.53 1.22
C ALA A 291 -27.90 -12.14 0.84
N ALA A 292 -27.13 -11.09 1.13
CA ALA A 292 -27.45 -9.76 0.63
C ALA A 292 -27.58 -9.82 -0.91
N VAL A 293 -28.61 -9.19 -1.48
CA VAL A 293 -28.91 -9.13 -2.93
C VAL A 293 -28.80 -7.71 -3.45
#